data_AF-C5CNZ9-F1
#
_entry.id   AF-C5CNZ9-F1
#
_cell.length_a   1.000
_cell.length_b   1.000
_cell.length_c   1.000
_cell.angle_alpha   90.00
_cell.angle_beta   90.00
_cell.angle_gamma   90.00
#
_symmetry.space_group_name_H-M   'P 1'
#
loop_
_entity.id
_entity.type
_entity.pdbx_description
1 polymer ?
#
loop_
_entity_poly.entity_id
_entity_poly.type
_entity_poly.pdbx_seq_one_letter_code
_entity_poly.pdbx_strand_id
1 'polypeptide(L)'
;MPANSLPYIGTLLQGARNAITDVEGVTVGHQTLDDGSVQTGVTVIRPHAGDPFRDKVPAAAVVLNGFGKSVGLVQLAELGVLETPIALTNTFSVGTVATAQIRHCIAANPESGRSLPTVNPLVFECNDGFLNDIQRLAVTEADYLRALESAGPDFAQGSVGAGRGMSSFQLKGGIGSASRRVSAPAGELHTVGTLVLANYGRQPQLVLAGHPVGERLAAHGTRESREPEKGSIIIVVATDAPLDARQLRRLALRAGAGLARTGSVFGHGSGDIVLAFSTAYTVPDRVDRPMPAIAMVHDGLLDGLFQAAADSTEQAILHALWRATAVTGRDGNHRAALSELLPPSSLSSL
;
A
#
# COMPACT_ATOMS: atom_id res chain seq x y z
N MET A 1 -15.41 9.41 24.31
CA MET A 1 -14.89 8.39 23.38
C MET A 1 -14.97 7.05 24.09
N PRO A 2 -15.56 5.98 23.51
CA PRO A 2 -15.48 4.67 24.14
C PRO A 2 -14.00 4.27 24.30
N ALA A 3 -13.63 3.68 25.43
CA ALA A 3 -12.25 3.40 25.86
C ALA A 3 -11.46 2.39 25.00
N ASN A 4 -11.90 2.15 23.75
CA ASN A 4 -11.37 1.16 22.81
C ASN A 4 -11.17 1.68 21.38
N SER A 5 -11.37 2.98 21.11
CA SER A 5 -11.16 3.54 19.77
C SER A 5 -9.69 3.82 19.52
N LEU A 6 -9.16 3.30 18.41
CA LEU A 6 -7.86 3.69 17.86
C LEU A 6 -7.72 5.22 17.74
N PRO A 7 -6.51 5.79 17.94
CA PRO A 7 -6.25 7.20 17.70
C PRO A 7 -6.65 7.62 16.29
N TYR A 8 -7.23 8.81 16.22
CA TYR A 8 -7.57 9.47 14.96
C TYR A 8 -6.43 10.41 14.55
N ILE A 9 -5.88 10.21 13.36
CA ILE A 9 -4.79 11.03 12.84
C ILE A 9 -5.33 12.21 12.03
N GLY A 10 -4.87 13.42 12.35
CA GLY A 10 -5.19 14.63 11.61
C GLY A 10 -6.57 15.21 11.94
N THR A 11 -7.02 16.17 11.13
CA THR A 11 -8.26 16.94 11.34
C THR A 11 -9.30 16.81 10.23
N LEU A 12 -8.91 16.25 9.09
CA LEU A 12 -9.80 15.99 7.96
C LEU A 12 -10.76 14.86 8.30
N LEU A 13 -11.97 14.84 7.74
CA LEU A 13 -12.93 13.73 7.93
C LEU A 13 -12.47 12.46 7.21
N GLN A 14 -12.76 11.28 7.74
CA GLN A 14 -12.53 10.01 7.04
C GLN A 14 -13.70 9.63 6.11
N GLY A 15 -13.46 8.74 5.16
CA GLY A 15 -14.53 8.06 4.41
C GLY A 15 -15.29 7.04 5.27
N ALA A 16 -16.32 6.44 4.69
CA ALA A 16 -17.22 5.53 5.41
C ALA A 16 -16.51 4.26 5.87
N ARG A 17 -15.60 3.73 5.05
CA ARG A 17 -14.81 2.53 5.37
C ARG A 17 -13.51 2.86 6.08
N ASN A 18 -13.08 4.13 6.02
CA ASN A 18 -11.74 4.57 6.39
C ASN A 18 -10.70 3.64 5.74
N ALA A 19 -10.78 3.53 4.42
CA ALA A 19 -9.94 2.65 3.61
C ALA A 19 -9.77 3.22 2.19
N ILE A 20 -8.78 2.71 1.44
CA ILE A 20 -8.49 3.14 0.07
C ILE A 20 -9.71 2.99 -0.86
N THR A 21 -10.58 2.04 -0.57
CA THR A 21 -11.82 1.74 -1.27
C THR A 21 -12.97 2.71 -0.97
N ASP A 22 -12.74 3.75 -0.17
CA ASP A 22 -13.61 4.93 -0.14
C ASP A 22 -13.46 5.78 -1.42
N VAL A 23 -12.36 5.62 -2.17
CA VAL A 23 -12.26 6.15 -3.54
C VAL A 23 -13.07 5.25 -4.46
N GLU A 24 -14.08 5.81 -5.10
CA GLU A 24 -15.04 5.05 -5.91
C GLU A 24 -14.34 4.25 -7.03
N GLY A 25 -14.79 3.01 -7.24
CA GLY A 25 -14.26 2.07 -8.22
C GLY A 25 -13.04 1.27 -7.74
N VAL A 26 -12.32 1.75 -6.73
CA VAL A 26 -11.16 1.04 -6.18
C VAL A 26 -11.61 -0.20 -5.40
N THR A 27 -10.97 -1.34 -5.67
CA THR A 27 -11.20 -2.60 -4.94
C THR A 27 -9.88 -3.25 -4.56
N VAL A 28 -9.90 -4.02 -3.47
CA VAL A 28 -8.71 -4.70 -2.94
C VAL A 28 -9.03 -6.16 -2.67
N GLY A 29 -8.13 -7.06 -3.05
CA GLY A 29 -8.25 -8.49 -2.82
C GLY A 29 -6.96 -9.12 -2.32
N HIS A 30 -7.06 -10.28 -1.69
CA HIS A 30 -5.95 -10.98 -1.05
C HIS A 30 -5.96 -12.47 -1.36
N GLN A 31 -4.77 -13.02 -1.49
CA GLN A 31 -4.51 -14.45 -1.32
C GLN A 31 -3.44 -14.60 -0.25
N THR A 32 -3.81 -15.22 0.87
CA THR A 32 -2.91 -15.48 2.01
C THR A 32 -2.41 -16.93 1.93
N LEU A 33 -1.11 -17.12 2.11
CA LEU A 33 -0.46 -18.42 2.27
C LEU A 33 0.15 -18.50 3.67
N ASP A 34 -0.36 -19.40 4.50
CA ASP A 34 -0.09 -19.44 5.95
C ASP A 34 0.26 -20.83 6.50
N ASP A 35 0.80 -21.71 5.65
CA ASP A 35 1.17 -23.09 6.01
C ASP A 35 2.62 -23.21 6.53
N GLY A 36 2.77 -23.37 7.84
CA GLY A 36 4.06 -23.66 8.49
C GLY A 36 5.10 -22.57 8.22
N SER A 37 6.18 -22.90 7.51
CA SER A 37 7.23 -21.94 7.14
C SER A 37 6.84 -21.01 5.98
N VAL A 38 5.73 -21.30 5.28
CA VAL A 38 5.19 -20.41 4.23
C VAL A 38 4.25 -19.41 4.90
N GLN A 39 4.69 -18.16 4.97
CA GLN A 39 3.94 -17.07 5.61
C GLN A 39 3.98 -15.85 4.69
N THR A 40 3.27 -15.92 3.57
CA THR A 40 3.35 -14.91 2.50
C THR A 40 2.01 -14.75 1.77
N GLY A 41 2.00 -14.08 0.62
CA GLY A 41 0.82 -13.99 -0.20
C GLY A 41 0.89 -12.92 -1.28
N VAL A 42 -0.28 -12.59 -1.81
CA VAL A 42 -0.48 -11.55 -2.82
C VAL A 42 -1.63 -10.65 -2.38
N THR A 43 -1.47 -9.35 -2.57
CA THR A 43 -2.54 -8.36 -2.47
C THR A 43 -2.67 -7.66 -3.81
N VAL A 44 -3.89 -7.51 -4.31
CA VAL A 44 -4.18 -6.83 -5.57
C VAL A 44 -5.07 -5.62 -5.32
N ILE A 45 -4.73 -4.48 -5.91
CA ILE A 45 -5.53 -3.26 -5.91
C ILE A 45 -5.95 -3.00 -7.36
N ARG A 46 -7.25 -2.96 -7.61
CA ARG A 46 -7.80 -2.59 -8.92
C ARG A 46 -8.21 -1.12 -8.87
N PRO A 47 -7.76 -0.27 -9.81
CA PRO A 47 -8.16 1.13 -9.82
C PRO A 47 -9.60 1.34 -10.29
N HIS A 48 -10.16 0.38 -11.04
CA HIS A 48 -11.57 0.32 -11.43
C HIS A 48 -11.99 -1.10 -11.84
N ALA A 49 -13.28 -1.31 -12.10
CA ALA A 49 -13.86 -2.59 -12.49
C ALA A 49 -13.62 -2.99 -13.97
N GLY A 50 -13.31 -2.03 -14.85
CA GLY A 50 -12.99 -2.27 -16.26
C GLY A 50 -11.60 -2.87 -16.51
N ASP A 51 -11.19 -2.87 -17.80
CA ASP A 51 -9.88 -3.35 -18.24
C ASP A 51 -8.84 -2.22 -18.21
N PRO A 52 -7.87 -2.24 -17.27
CA PRO A 52 -6.87 -1.17 -17.16
C PRO A 52 -5.93 -1.10 -18.36
N PHE A 53 -5.79 -2.16 -19.17
CA PHE A 53 -4.98 -2.12 -20.38
C PHE A 53 -5.62 -1.23 -21.46
N ARG A 54 -6.96 -1.23 -21.51
CA ARG A 54 -7.77 -0.44 -22.46
C ARG A 54 -8.10 0.95 -21.94
N ASP A 55 -8.40 1.05 -20.65
CA ASP A 55 -8.78 2.28 -19.97
C ASP A 55 -7.75 2.57 -18.88
N LYS A 56 -6.63 3.18 -19.26
CA LYS A 56 -5.48 3.38 -18.39
C LYS A 56 -5.77 4.46 -17.35
N VAL A 57 -5.13 4.38 -16.19
CA VAL A 57 -5.42 5.27 -15.05
C VAL A 57 -4.24 6.19 -14.79
N PRO A 58 -4.42 7.53 -14.69
CA PRO A 58 -3.32 8.44 -14.42
C PRO A 58 -2.64 8.11 -13.08
N ALA A 59 -1.32 8.04 -13.09
CA ALA A 59 -0.54 7.63 -11.93
C ALA A 59 0.91 8.14 -11.96
N ALA A 60 1.55 8.14 -10.80
CA ALA A 60 2.98 8.38 -10.67
C ALA A 60 3.53 7.71 -9.41
N ALA A 61 4.81 7.36 -9.45
CA ALA A 61 5.52 6.81 -8.29
C ALA A 61 6.66 7.72 -7.83
N VAL A 62 7.00 7.62 -6.54
CA VAL A 62 8.15 8.25 -5.90
C VAL A 62 8.91 7.18 -5.12
N VAL A 63 10.21 7.10 -5.36
CA VAL A 63 11.13 6.29 -4.54
C VAL A 63 11.69 7.19 -3.45
N LEU A 64 11.35 6.91 -2.19
CA LEU A 64 11.90 7.60 -1.02
C LEU A 64 13.25 6.99 -0.64
N ASN A 65 13.33 5.65 -0.65
CA ASN A 65 14.59 4.91 -0.59
C ASN A 65 14.55 3.67 -1.51
N GLY A 66 15.61 3.49 -2.30
CA GLY A 66 15.62 2.60 -3.46
C GLY A 66 16.01 1.14 -3.19
N PHE A 67 15.97 0.66 -1.95
CA PHE A 67 16.33 -0.73 -1.64
C PHE A 67 15.25 -1.77 -2.05
N GLY A 68 14.25 -1.38 -2.85
CA GLY A 68 13.16 -2.25 -3.33
C GLY A 68 13.40 -2.81 -4.75
N LYS A 69 12.70 -3.90 -5.09
CA LYS A 69 12.85 -4.66 -6.36
C LYS A 69 11.54 -4.67 -7.15
N SER A 70 10.81 -3.55 -7.13
CA SER A 70 9.54 -3.37 -7.87
C SER A 70 9.75 -3.34 -9.39
N VAL A 71 8.74 -3.75 -10.15
CA VAL A 71 8.76 -3.71 -11.63
C VAL A 71 7.71 -2.74 -12.18
N GLY A 72 7.96 -2.25 -13.39
CA GLY A 72 7.03 -1.40 -14.14
C GLY A 72 7.16 0.11 -13.92
N LEU A 73 8.09 0.54 -13.06
CA LEU A 73 8.27 1.96 -12.70
C LEU A 73 8.79 2.84 -13.83
N VAL A 74 9.56 2.28 -14.78
CA VAL A 74 10.14 3.06 -15.89
C VAL A 74 9.05 3.58 -16.82
N GLN A 75 8.16 2.71 -17.31
CA GLN A 75 7.06 3.13 -18.18
C GLN A 75 6.03 3.97 -17.41
N LEU A 76 5.80 3.69 -16.13
CA LEU A 76 4.96 4.55 -15.27
C LEU A 76 5.51 5.98 -15.20
N ALA A 77 6.83 6.15 -15.07
CA ALA A 77 7.46 7.47 -15.01
C ALA A 77 7.40 8.22 -16.35
N GLU A 78 7.47 7.50 -17.48
CA GLU A 78 7.41 8.07 -18.82
C GLU A 78 6.00 8.44 -19.25
N LEU A 79 5.04 7.52 -19.08
CA LEU A 79 3.68 7.67 -19.60
C LEU A 79 2.68 8.20 -18.57
N GLY A 80 3.01 8.15 -17.28
CA GLY A 80 2.16 8.67 -16.21
C GLY A 80 0.83 7.92 -16.05
N VAL A 81 0.80 6.63 -16.40
CA VAL A 81 -0.43 5.81 -16.36
C VAL A 81 -0.19 4.37 -15.89
N LEU A 82 -1.21 3.79 -15.27
CA LEU A 82 -1.34 2.36 -14.96
C LEU A 82 -2.05 1.66 -16.11
N GLU A 83 -1.57 0.48 -16.49
CA GLU A 83 -2.24 -0.37 -17.50
C GLU A 83 -2.45 -1.82 -17.03
N THR A 84 -2.24 -2.06 -15.73
CA THR A 84 -2.51 -3.32 -15.03
C THR A 84 -3.06 -3.02 -13.63
N PRO A 85 -3.76 -3.96 -12.97
CA PRO A 85 -3.99 -3.86 -11.53
C PRO A 85 -2.66 -3.78 -10.78
N ILE A 86 -2.62 -3.08 -9.65
CA ILE A 86 -1.41 -3.00 -8.82
C ILE A 86 -1.32 -4.29 -7.99
N ALA A 87 -0.17 -4.96 -7.98
CA ALA A 87 0.04 -6.14 -7.16
C ALA A 87 1.16 -5.91 -6.13
N LEU A 88 0.97 -6.46 -4.92
CA LEU A 88 1.93 -6.48 -3.84
C LEU A 88 2.24 -7.94 -3.47
N THR A 89 3.50 -8.28 -3.22
CA THR A 89 3.92 -9.62 -2.79
C THR A 89 5.27 -9.56 -2.05
N ASN A 90 5.96 -10.70 -1.86
CA ASN A 90 7.31 -10.74 -1.33
C ASN A 90 8.39 -10.49 -2.41
N THR A 91 9.58 -10.07 -1.99
CA THR A 91 10.70 -9.69 -2.89
C THR A 91 10.99 -10.69 -3.99
N PHE A 92 11.05 -11.99 -3.67
CA PHE A 92 11.44 -13.00 -4.65
C PHE A 92 10.29 -13.49 -5.52
N SER A 93 9.05 -13.10 -5.21
CA SER A 93 7.85 -13.47 -5.97
C SER A 93 7.43 -12.42 -6.99
N VAL A 94 8.13 -11.28 -7.06
CA VAL A 94 7.85 -10.20 -8.03
C VAL A 94 7.82 -10.71 -9.47
N GLY A 95 8.81 -11.52 -9.88
CA GLY A 95 8.87 -12.07 -11.23
C GLY A 95 7.69 -12.98 -11.56
N THR A 96 7.26 -13.81 -10.60
CA THR A 96 6.11 -14.70 -10.75
C THR A 96 4.81 -13.91 -10.92
N VAL A 97 4.59 -12.90 -10.06
CA VAL A 97 3.37 -12.07 -10.12
C VAL A 97 3.36 -11.20 -11.38
N ALA A 98 4.50 -10.68 -11.82
CA ALA A 98 4.61 -9.94 -13.07
C ALA A 98 4.28 -10.83 -14.29
N THR A 99 4.76 -12.07 -14.30
CA THR A 99 4.40 -13.06 -15.32
C THR A 99 2.90 -13.36 -15.31
N ALA A 100 2.30 -13.48 -14.13
CA ALA A 100 0.86 -13.68 -13.98
C ALA A 100 0.04 -12.50 -14.53
N GLN A 101 0.46 -11.26 -14.27
CA GLN A 101 -0.17 -10.05 -14.84
C GLN A 101 -0.07 -10.02 -16.37
N ILE A 102 1.08 -10.36 -16.94
CA ILE A 102 1.25 -10.44 -18.40
C ILE A 102 0.32 -11.49 -18.99
N ARG A 103 0.25 -12.69 -18.41
CA ARG A 103 -0.65 -13.75 -18.88
C ARG A 103 -2.12 -13.37 -18.75
N HIS A 104 -2.50 -12.73 -17.65
CA HIS A 104 -3.86 -12.23 -17.45
C HIS A 104 -4.24 -11.19 -18.52
N CYS A 105 -3.34 -10.24 -18.82
CA CYS A 105 -3.55 -9.27 -19.88
C CYS A 105 -3.68 -9.93 -21.25
N ILE A 106 -2.83 -10.91 -21.59
CA ILE A 106 -2.93 -11.65 -22.87
C ILE A 106 -4.25 -12.42 -22.96
N ALA A 107 -4.73 -13.00 -21.86
CA ALA A 107 -6.01 -13.70 -21.84
C ALA A 107 -7.20 -12.75 -22.09
N ALA A 108 -7.17 -11.54 -21.52
CA ALA A 108 -8.19 -10.52 -21.74
C ALA A 108 -8.05 -9.80 -23.09
N ASN A 109 -6.82 -9.68 -23.59
CA ASN A 109 -6.44 -8.96 -24.81
C ASN A 109 -5.46 -9.79 -25.64
N PRO A 110 -5.96 -10.80 -26.40
CA PRO A 110 -5.11 -11.69 -27.20
C PRO A 110 -4.23 -10.96 -28.24
N GLU A 111 -4.61 -9.73 -28.61
CA GLU A 111 -3.84 -8.86 -29.49
C GLU A 111 -2.58 -8.25 -28.85
N SER A 112 -2.44 -8.28 -27.52
CA SER A 112 -1.29 -7.74 -26.78
C SER A 112 0.01 -8.44 -27.20
N GLY A 113 1.03 -7.66 -27.56
CA GLY A 113 2.28 -8.18 -28.13
C GLY A 113 2.13 -8.76 -29.55
N ARG A 114 1.01 -8.45 -30.22
CA ARG A 114 0.72 -8.73 -31.62
C ARG A 114 0.35 -7.43 -32.34
N SER A 115 -0.94 -7.15 -32.51
CA SER A 115 -1.44 -5.92 -33.10
C SER A 115 -1.61 -4.78 -32.08
N LEU A 116 -1.57 -5.09 -30.79
CA LEU A 116 -1.48 -4.11 -29.71
C LEU A 116 -0.08 -4.15 -29.07
N PRO A 117 0.34 -3.06 -28.40
CA PRO A 117 1.58 -3.02 -27.62
C PRO A 117 1.67 -4.16 -26.59
N THR A 118 2.87 -4.38 -26.05
CA THR A 118 3.07 -5.20 -24.86
C THR A 118 2.49 -4.51 -23.63
N VAL A 119 2.30 -5.26 -22.54
CA VAL A 119 1.80 -4.75 -21.27
C VAL A 119 2.93 -4.52 -20.27
N ASN A 120 2.82 -3.45 -19.48
CA ASN A 120 3.65 -3.13 -18.34
C ASN A 120 3.06 -3.69 -17.03
N PRO A 121 3.57 -4.83 -16.52
CA PRO A 121 3.19 -5.31 -15.20
C PRO A 121 3.66 -4.33 -14.13
N LEU A 122 2.82 -4.08 -13.13
CA LEU A 122 3.13 -3.22 -11.99
C LEU A 122 3.04 -4.01 -10.69
N VAL A 123 4.20 -4.40 -10.19
CA VAL A 123 4.33 -5.23 -8.98
C VAL A 123 5.33 -4.58 -8.02
N PHE A 124 4.89 -4.42 -6.77
CA PHE A 124 5.71 -3.95 -5.67
C PHE A 124 5.89 -5.04 -4.62
N GLU A 125 6.83 -4.84 -3.69
CA GLU A 125 7.20 -5.88 -2.75
C GLU A 125 7.71 -5.36 -1.42
N CYS A 126 7.72 -6.24 -0.43
CA CYS A 126 8.52 -6.14 0.79
C CYS A 126 9.17 -7.50 1.09
N ASN A 127 10.24 -7.51 1.87
CA ASN A 127 10.92 -8.75 2.26
C ASN A 127 10.30 -9.37 3.54
N ASP A 128 9.61 -10.50 3.40
CA ASP A 128 9.02 -11.26 4.52
C ASP A 128 9.90 -12.38 5.06
N GLY A 129 11.16 -12.47 4.62
CA GLY A 129 12.08 -13.57 4.89
C GLY A 129 12.43 -13.82 6.36
N PHE A 130 11.96 -13.00 7.31
CA PHE A 130 12.05 -13.30 8.74
C PHE A 130 11.04 -14.37 9.17
N LEU A 131 9.77 -14.24 8.73
CA LEU A 131 8.70 -15.19 9.04
C LEU A 131 8.50 -16.22 7.92
N ASN A 132 8.70 -15.80 6.67
CA ASN A 132 8.50 -16.64 5.50
C ASN A 132 9.80 -17.35 5.07
N ASP A 133 9.68 -18.58 4.59
CA ASP A 133 10.68 -19.20 3.74
C ASP A 133 10.62 -18.59 2.33
N ILE A 134 11.15 -17.38 2.19
CA ILE A 134 11.13 -16.61 0.94
C ILE A 134 11.91 -17.32 -0.19
N GLN A 135 12.85 -18.21 0.14
CA GLN A 135 13.62 -18.98 -0.83
C GLN A 135 12.82 -20.12 -1.46
N ARG A 136 11.73 -20.54 -0.83
CA ARG A 136 10.82 -21.56 -1.39
C ARG A 136 10.08 -21.08 -2.63
N LEU A 137 10.00 -19.76 -2.87
CA LEU A 137 9.27 -19.17 -3.99
C LEU A 137 7.83 -19.68 -4.08
N ALA A 138 7.14 -19.75 -2.93
CA ALA A 138 5.87 -20.46 -2.79
C ALA A 138 4.68 -19.79 -3.52
N VAL A 139 4.78 -18.49 -3.83
CA VAL A 139 3.74 -17.77 -4.57
C VAL A 139 3.69 -18.25 -6.02
N THR A 140 2.49 -18.57 -6.49
CA THR A 140 2.21 -19.03 -7.85
C THR A 140 1.38 -18.02 -8.62
N GLU A 141 1.25 -18.21 -9.94
CA GLU A 141 0.34 -17.39 -10.76
C GLU A 141 -1.13 -17.53 -10.31
N ALA A 142 -1.52 -18.72 -9.85
CA ALA A 142 -2.87 -18.97 -9.35
C ALA A 142 -3.15 -18.17 -8.07
N ASP A 143 -2.13 -17.85 -7.26
CA ASP A 143 -2.29 -16.99 -6.09
C ASP A 143 -2.61 -15.55 -6.49
N TYR A 144 -1.97 -15.03 -7.53
CA TYR A 144 -2.31 -13.72 -8.08
C TYR A 144 -3.75 -13.68 -8.60
N LEU A 145 -4.16 -14.70 -9.36
CA LEU A 145 -5.53 -14.77 -9.90
C LEU A 145 -6.57 -14.83 -8.77
N ARG A 146 -6.36 -15.64 -7.74
CA ARG A 146 -7.24 -15.68 -6.56
C ARG A 146 -7.32 -14.33 -5.85
N ALA A 147 -6.18 -13.64 -5.68
CA ALA A 147 -6.17 -12.31 -5.09
C ALA A 147 -6.96 -11.31 -5.95
N LEU A 148 -6.80 -11.35 -7.27
CA LEU A 148 -7.53 -10.51 -8.21
C LEU A 148 -9.05 -10.79 -8.19
N GLU A 149 -9.45 -12.06 -8.18
CA GLU A 149 -10.86 -12.48 -8.14
C GLU A 149 -11.54 -12.11 -6.81
N SER A 150 -10.79 -12.14 -5.71
CA SER A 150 -11.30 -11.74 -4.38
C SER A 150 -11.47 -10.23 -4.19
N ALA A 151 -11.09 -9.41 -5.18
CA ALA A 151 -11.06 -7.96 -5.02
C ALA A 151 -12.46 -7.37 -4.82
N GLY A 152 -12.66 -6.70 -3.68
CA GLY A 152 -13.92 -6.08 -3.31
C GLY A 152 -13.73 -4.72 -2.61
N PRO A 153 -14.83 -4.01 -2.31
CA PRO A 153 -14.78 -2.75 -1.58
C PRO A 153 -14.44 -2.95 -0.09
N ASP A 154 -14.79 -4.10 0.48
CA ASP A 154 -14.45 -4.49 1.85
C ASP A 154 -13.34 -5.53 1.82
N PHE A 155 -12.29 -5.32 2.62
CA PHE A 155 -11.12 -6.20 2.64
C PHE A 155 -10.49 -6.24 4.03
N ALA A 156 -9.80 -7.33 4.33
CA ALA A 156 -9.11 -7.51 5.60
C ALA A 156 -7.81 -6.68 5.65
N GLN A 157 -7.40 -6.29 6.85
CA GLN A 157 -6.14 -5.61 7.12
C GLN A 157 -5.34 -6.42 8.15
N GLY A 158 -4.08 -6.09 8.35
CA GLY A 158 -3.15 -6.78 9.23
C GLY A 158 -2.40 -7.89 8.49
N SER A 159 -2.44 -9.11 9.04
CA SER A 159 -1.59 -10.23 8.64
C SER A 159 -2.19 -11.09 7.51
N VAL A 160 -2.57 -10.44 6.42
CA VAL A 160 -3.25 -11.05 5.25
C VAL A 160 -2.57 -10.68 3.94
N GLY A 161 -2.79 -11.49 2.90
CA GLY A 161 -2.25 -11.26 1.55
C GLY A 161 -0.73 -11.10 1.58
N ALA A 162 -0.22 -10.09 0.87
CA ALA A 162 1.19 -9.73 0.90
C ALA A 162 1.70 -9.38 2.31
N GLY A 163 0.82 -8.97 3.23
CA GLY A 163 1.16 -8.60 4.61
C GLY A 163 1.41 -9.77 5.56
N ARG A 164 1.16 -11.01 5.12
CA ARG A 164 1.17 -12.19 6.00
C ARG A 164 2.47 -12.36 6.78
N GLY A 165 3.62 -12.32 6.11
CA GLY A 165 4.94 -12.49 6.73
C GLY A 165 5.67 -11.20 7.09
N MET A 166 5.01 -10.05 6.97
CA MET A 166 5.66 -8.76 7.19
C MET A 166 5.86 -8.44 8.68
N SER A 167 6.97 -7.79 8.98
CA SER A 167 7.39 -7.34 10.32
C SER A 167 7.63 -5.82 10.31
N SER A 168 7.06 -5.08 11.24
CA SER A 168 7.28 -3.64 11.35
C SER A 168 7.55 -3.26 12.80
N PHE A 169 8.61 -2.47 13.04
CA PHE A 169 9.07 -2.08 14.37
C PHE A 169 9.35 -3.29 15.29
N GLN A 170 9.86 -4.38 14.71
CA GLN A 170 10.03 -5.69 15.36
C GLN A 170 8.74 -6.35 15.89
N LEU A 171 7.58 -5.77 15.59
CA LEU A 171 6.26 -6.33 15.81
C LEU A 171 5.72 -6.91 14.50
N LYS A 172 4.53 -7.51 14.57
CA LYS A 172 3.81 -7.89 13.37
C LYS A 172 3.35 -6.65 12.61
N GLY A 173 3.69 -6.58 11.32
CA GLY A 173 3.18 -5.59 10.37
C GLY A 173 2.18 -6.19 9.38
N GLY A 174 2.07 -5.59 8.20
CA GLY A 174 1.25 -6.12 7.10
C GLY A 174 0.43 -5.05 6.39
N ILE A 175 -0.79 -5.40 5.99
CA ILE A 175 -1.68 -4.52 5.23
C ILE A 175 -2.37 -3.53 6.18
N GLY A 176 -2.40 -2.26 5.82
CA GLY A 176 -3.22 -1.27 6.51
C GLY A 176 -3.80 -0.27 5.53
N SER A 177 -4.92 0.35 5.88
CA SER A 177 -5.58 1.29 5.00
C SER A 177 -6.40 2.34 5.76
N ALA A 178 -6.46 3.54 5.20
CA ALA A 178 -7.22 4.68 5.74
C ALA A 178 -7.63 5.63 4.61
N SER A 179 -8.58 6.53 4.87
CA SER A 179 -8.98 7.57 3.91
C SER A 179 -9.28 8.90 4.59
N ARG A 180 -9.17 9.98 3.84
CA ARG A 180 -9.54 11.34 4.25
C ARG A 180 -10.32 12.03 3.13
N ARG A 181 -11.26 12.89 3.50
CA ARG A 181 -12.09 13.70 2.61
C ARG A 181 -11.67 15.16 2.69
N VAL A 182 -11.57 15.81 1.54
CA VAL A 182 -11.04 17.18 1.38
C VAL A 182 -12.04 17.99 0.58
N SER A 183 -12.52 19.10 1.16
CA SER A 183 -13.41 20.02 0.45
C SER A 183 -12.62 20.83 -0.58
N ALA A 184 -13.06 20.80 -1.83
CA ALA A 184 -12.61 21.70 -2.87
C ALA A 184 -13.27 23.09 -2.68
N PRO A 185 -12.66 24.18 -3.17
CA PRO A 185 -13.23 25.53 -3.05
C PRO A 185 -14.62 25.69 -3.68
N ALA A 186 -14.95 24.87 -4.69
CA ALA A 186 -16.26 24.85 -5.34
C ALA A 186 -17.33 24.07 -4.55
N GLY A 187 -17.00 23.54 -3.36
CA GLY A 187 -17.91 22.75 -2.53
C GLY A 187 -17.95 21.26 -2.84
N GLU A 188 -17.28 20.82 -3.92
CA GLU A 188 -17.03 19.41 -4.21
C GLU A 188 -16.17 18.78 -3.11
N LEU A 189 -16.29 17.47 -2.92
CA LEU A 189 -15.56 16.76 -1.88
C LEU A 189 -14.78 15.62 -2.53
N HIS A 190 -13.46 15.72 -2.44
CA HIS A 190 -12.56 14.68 -2.93
C HIS A 190 -12.17 13.73 -1.80
N THR A 191 -11.90 12.50 -2.16
CA THR A 191 -11.39 11.46 -1.27
C THR A 191 -9.94 11.16 -1.61
N VAL A 192 -9.10 11.04 -0.59
CA VAL A 192 -7.75 10.48 -0.68
C VAL A 192 -7.70 9.25 0.19
N GLY A 193 -7.48 8.10 -0.42
CA GLY A 193 -7.35 6.81 0.23
C GLY A 193 -5.91 6.33 0.19
N THR A 194 -5.44 5.66 1.24
CA THR A 194 -4.12 5.04 1.30
C THR A 194 -4.23 3.57 1.69
N LEU A 195 -3.46 2.70 1.04
CA LEU A 195 -3.16 1.34 1.46
C LEU A 195 -1.64 1.19 1.62
N VAL A 196 -1.20 0.53 2.69
CA VAL A 196 0.21 0.27 2.97
C VAL A 196 0.49 -1.22 3.10
N LEU A 197 1.70 -1.61 2.73
CA LEU A 197 2.34 -2.87 3.11
C LEU A 197 3.49 -2.55 4.07
N ALA A 198 3.21 -2.52 5.37
CA ALA A 198 4.16 -2.10 6.40
C ALA A 198 5.11 -3.23 6.81
N ASN A 199 6.41 -3.06 6.51
CA ASN A 199 7.47 -4.01 6.84
C ASN A 199 8.77 -3.30 7.30
N TYR A 200 8.68 -2.17 8.02
CA TYR A 200 9.84 -1.28 8.28
C TYR A 200 9.98 -0.88 9.75
N GLY A 201 11.04 -0.14 10.06
CA GLY A 201 11.24 0.51 11.34
C GLY A 201 11.89 -0.37 12.40
N ARG A 202 12.60 0.26 13.33
CA ARG A 202 13.07 -0.37 14.57
C ARG A 202 12.19 0.01 15.73
N GLN A 203 11.95 -0.92 16.64
CA GLN A 203 11.03 -0.77 17.74
C GLN A 203 11.23 0.53 18.53
N PRO A 204 12.45 0.96 18.93
CA PRO A 204 12.62 2.21 19.68
C PRO A 204 12.14 3.45 18.93
N GLN A 205 12.08 3.40 17.59
CA GLN A 205 11.65 4.50 16.76
C GLN A 205 10.12 4.60 16.64
N LEU A 206 9.36 3.60 17.07
CA LEU A 206 7.91 3.57 16.88
C LEU A 206 7.24 4.77 17.56
N VAL A 207 6.60 5.60 16.73
CA VAL A 207 5.72 6.69 17.14
C VAL A 207 4.30 6.35 16.72
N LEU A 208 3.36 6.43 17.67
CA LEU A 208 1.92 6.26 17.41
C LEU A 208 1.20 7.56 17.76
N ALA A 209 0.56 8.19 16.77
CA ALA A 209 -0.18 9.44 16.93
C ALA A 209 0.62 10.55 17.65
N GLY A 210 1.92 10.66 17.35
CA GLY A 210 2.83 11.62 17.98
C GLY A 210 3.46 11.16 19.29
N HIS A 211 3.08 10.01 19.83
CA HIS A 211 3.65 9.48 21.08
C HIS A 211 4.76 8.46 20.81
N PRO A 212 5.98 8.65 21.33
CA PRO A 212 7.06 7.67 21.22
C PRO A 212 6.77 6.47 22.13
N VAL A 213 6.22 5.41 21.56
CA VAL A 213 5.83 4.20 22.30
C VAL A 213 6.89 3.09 22.22
N GLY A 214 7.85 3.22 21.30
CA GLY A 214 8.90 2.24 21.07
C GLY A 214 9.68 1.82 22.33
N GLU A 215 10.10 2.80 23.11
CA GLU A 215 10.82 2.58 24.39
C GLU A 215 9.93 1.92 25.45
N ARG A 216 8.64 2.29 25.51
CA ARG A 216 7.67 1.67 26.43
C ARG A 216 7.47 0.19 26.14
N LEU A 217 7.50 -0.19 24.87
CA LEU A 217 7.44 -1.60 24.44
C LEU A 217 8.72 -2.35 24.82
N ALA A 218 9.90 -1.70 24.77
CA ALA A 218 11.17 -2.31 25.13
C ALA A 218 11.22 -2.76 26.60
N ALA A 219 10.55 -2.03 27.49
CA ALA A 219 10.41 -2.40 28.91
C ALA A 219 9.62 -3.70 29.14
N HIS A 220 8.83 -4.17 28.16
CA HIS A 220 8.04 -5.40 28.23
C HIS A 220 8.79 -6.66 27.73
N GLY A 221 10.13 -6.60 27.64
CA GLY A 221 10.96 -7.79 27.42
C GLY A 221 11.32 -8.08 25.97
N THR A 222 10.98 -7.22 25.03
CA THR A 222 11.55 -7.26 23.68
C THR A 222 13.01 -6.82 23.75
N ARG A 223 13.95 -7.77 23.70
CA ARG A 223 15.38 -7.44 23.59
C ARG A 223 15.62 -6.58 22.36
N GLU A 224 16.31 -5.45 22.53
CA GLU A 224 16.81 -4.66 21.40
C GLU A 224 17.68 -5.55 20.50
N SER A 225 17.23 -5.79 19.27
CA SER A 225 18.11 -6.35 18.27
C SER A 225 19.05 -5.25 17.80
N ARG A 226 20.37 -5.46 17.93
CA ARG A 226 21.40 -4.60 17.30
C ARG A 226 21.44 -4.73 15.77
N GLU A 227 20.49 -5.44 15.17
CA GLU A 227 20.44 -5.61 13.73
C GLU A 227 20.15 -4.27 13.04
N PRO A 228 20.84 -3.98 11.92
CA PRO A 228 20.51 -2.85 11.06
C PRO A 228 19.05 -2.93 10.57
N GLU A 229 18.47 -1.78 10.25
CA GLU A 229 17.16 -1.72 9.61
C GLU A 229 17.23 -2.34 8.19
N LYS A 230 16.47 -3.43 7.99
CA LYS A 230 16.36 -4.18 6.73
C LYS A 230 14.90 -4.22 6.24
N GLY A 231 14.13 -3.20 6.64
CA GLY A 231 12.68 -3.13 6.42
C GLY A 231 12.29 -2.85 4.97
N SER A 232 11.03 -2.53 4.70
CA SER A 232 10.52 -1.92 3.48
C SER A 232 9.08 -1.43 3.74
N ILE A 233 8.59 -0.48 2.95
CA ILE A 233 7.17 -0.15 2.92
C ILE A 233 6.75 0.26 1.52
N ILE A 234 5.64 -0.34 1.07
CA ILE A 234 4.94 0.13 -0.13
C ILE A 234 3.71 0.90 0.31
N ILE A 235 3.51 2.08 -0.29
CA ILE A 235 2.38 2.95 -0.01
C ILE A 235 1.65 3.22 -1.33
N VAL A 236 0.36 2.90 -1.40
CA VAL A 236 -0.50 3.15 -2.54
C VAL A 236 -1.53 4.19 -2.15
N VAL A 237 -1.54 5.32 -2.84
CA VAL A 237 -2.48 6.42 -2.64
C VAL A 237 -3.44 6.47 -3.83
N ALA A 238 -4.74 6.49 -3.56
CA ALA A 238 -5.78 6.69 -4.56
C ALA A 238 -6.50 8.01 -4.28
N THR A 239 -7.01 8.67 -5.32
CA THR A 239 -7.90 9.82 -5.16
C THR A 239 -8.92 9.89 -6.29
N ASP A 240 -10.08 10.50 -6.03
CA ASP A 240 -11.06 10.87 -7.05
C ASP A 240 -10.86 12.32 -7.56
N ALA A 241 -9.84 13.04 -7.07
CA ALA A 241 -9.52 14.38 -7.54
C ALA A 241 -8.90 14.33 -8.96
N PRO A 242 -9.31 15.21 -9.90
CA PRO A 242 -8.76 15.25 -11.25
C PRO A 242 -7.34 15.81 -11.24
N LEU A 243 -6.36 14.90 -11.21
CA LEU A 243 -4.94 15.20 -11.14
C LEU A 243 -4.19 14.63 -12.34
N ASP A 244 -3.20 15.39 -12.84
CA ASP A 244 -2.23 14.90 -13.82
C ASP A 244 -1.10 14.06 -13.15
N ALA A 245 -0.27 13.38 -13.95
CA ALA A 245 0.83 12.56 -13.43
C ALA A 245 1.86 13.35 -12.59
N ARG A 246 2.12 14.62 -12.93
CA ARG A 246 3.04 15.49 -12.17
C ARG A 246 2.44 15.83 -10.80
N GLN A 247 1.15 16.14 -10.74
CA GLN A 247 0.41 16.40 -9.50
C GLN A 247 0.32 15.14 -8.63
N LEU A 248 0.08 13.97 -9.25
CA LEU A 248 0.10 12.68 -8.56
C LEU A 248 1.48 12.37 -7.98
N ARG A 249 2.57 12.71 -8.68
CA ARG A 249 3.93 12.58 -8.13
C ARG A 249 4.13 13.47 -6.90
N ARG A 250 3.57 14.68 -6.89
CA ARG A 250 3.59 15.57 -5.72
C ARG A 250 2.78 14.99 -4.56
N LEU A 251 1.61 14.42 -4.84
CA LEU A 251 0.75 13.75 -3.87
C LEU A 251 1.47 12.53 -3.25
N ALA A 252 2.07 11.67 -4.07
CA ALA A 252 2.85 10.51 -3.64
C ALA A 252 3.97 10.91 -2.67
N LEU A 253 4.70 11.98 -2.96
CA LEU A 253 5.77 12.46 -2.06
C LEU A 253 5.25 12.81 -0.65
N ARG A 254 3.99 13.22 -0.49
CA ARG A 254 3.41 13.60 0.81
C ARG A 254 3.09 12.41 1.70
N ALA A 255 2.88 11.22 1.13
CA ALA A 255 2.78 10.00 1.92
C ALA A 255 4.08 9.74 2.71
N GLY A 256 5.24 10.17 2.20
CA GLY A 256 6.51 10.13 2.92
C GLY A 256 6.50 10.91 4.23
N ALA A 257 5.72 12.01 4.32
CA ALA A 257 5.55 12.75 5.58
C ALA A 257 4.75 11.94 6.61
N GLY A 258 3.68 11.25 6.19
CA GLY A 258 2.92 10.34 7.04
C GLY A 258 3.78 9.17 7.54
N LEU A 259 4.59 8.59 6.66
CA LEU A 259 5.58 7.56 7.03
C LEU A 259 6.59 8.07 8.07
N ALA A 260 7.18 9.26 7.87
CA ALA A 260 8.14 9.83 8.80
C ALA A 260 7.55 10.06 10.20
N ARG A 261 6.29 10.51 10.30
CA ARG A 261 5.59 10.75 11.59
C ARG A 261 5.44 9.49 12.46
N THR A 262 5.56 8.30 11.88
CA THR A 262 5.50 7.02 12.60
C THR A 262 6.87 6.53 13.10
N GLY A 263 7.95 7.24 12.78
CA GLY A 263 9.31 6.91 13.20
C GLY A 263 10.25 6.41 12.10
N SER A 264 9.83 6.42 10.84
CA SER A 264 10.74 6.07 9.74
C SER A 264 11.82 7.14 9.56
N VAL A 265 13.03 6.68 9.23
CA VAL A 265 14.17 7.52 8.84
C VAL A 265 14.69 7.17 7.43
N PHE A 266 13.91 6.40 6.67
CA PHE A 266 14.31 5.84 5.38
C PHE A 266 15.64 5.06 5.46
N GLY A 267 15.72 4.12 6.42
CA GLY A 267 16.96 3.40 6.70
C GLY A 267 17.52 2.69 5.47
N HIS A 268 18.85 2.55 5.42
CA HIS A 268 19.59 2.09 4.22
C HIS A 268 19.00 0.84 3.55
N GLY A 269 18.63 -0.18 4.33
CA GLY A 269 18.07 -1.43 3.82
C GLY A 269 16.56 -1.39 3.50
N SER A 270 15.91 -0.23 3.61
CA SER A 270 14.46 -0.07 3.47
C SER A 270 14.01 0.28 2.06
N GLY A 271 13.26 -0.60 1.39
CA GLY A 271 12.61 -0.27 0.13
C GLY A 271 11.34 0.55 0.38
N ASP A 272 11.44 1.88 0.27
CA ASP A 272 10.35 2.81 0.60
C ASP A 272 9.83 3.47 -0.68
N ILE A 273 8.71 2.96 -1.20
CA ILE A 273 8.18 3.37 -2.51
C ILE A 273 6.71 3.74 -2.36
N VAL A 274 6.34 4.89 -2.95
CA VAL A 274 4.96 5.37 -2.99
C VAL A 274 4.45 5.39 -4.42
N LEU A 275 3.25 4.86 -4.64
CA LEU A 275 2.47 5.03 -5.86
C LEU A 275 1.25 5.91 -5.55
N ALA A 276 0.94 6.89 -6.41
CA ALA A 276 -0.33 7.60 -6.37
C ALA A 276 -1.05 7.49 -7.71
N PHE A 277 -2.37 7.31 -7.69
CA PHE A 277 -3.22 7.33 -8.90
C PHE A 277 -4.53 8.06 -8.67
N SER A 278 -5.16 8.54 -9.76
CA SER A 278 -6.48 9.18 -9.71
C SER A 278 -7.51 8.38 -10.50
N THR A 279 -8.72 8.21 -9.97
CA THR A 279 -9.85 7.58 -10.67
C THR A 279 -10.73 8.57 -11.41
N ALA A 280 -10.40 9.87 -11.40
CA ALA A 280 -11.22 10.93 -11.97
C ALA A 280 -11.44 10.80 -13.49
N TYR A 281 -10.51 10.14 -14.19
CA TYR A 281 -10.60 9.89 -15.64
C TYR A 281 -9.73 8.70 -16.03
N THR A 282 -9.96 8.19 -17.23
CA THR A 282 -9.14 7.15 -17.86
C THR A 282 -8.57 7.63 -19.20
N VAL A 283 -7.42 7.09 -19.57
CA VAL A 283 -6.72 7.34 -20.82
C VAL A 283 -6.94 6.13 -21.75
N PRO A 284 -7.65 6.29 -22.88
CA PRO A 284 -7.94 5.17 -23.77
C PRO A 284 -6.67 4.66 -24.48
N ASP A 285 -6.60 3.35 -24.75
CA ASP A 285 -5.54 2.74 -25.57
C ASP A 285 -5.70 3.02 -27.08
N ARG A 286 -6.94 3.14 -27.56
CA ARG A 286 -7.24 3.26 -28.98
C ARG A 286 -7.25 4.71 -29.47
N VAL A 287 -6.66 4.91 -30.65
CA VAL A 287 -6.53 6.23 -31.31
C VAL A 287 -7.84 6.80 -31.85
N ASP A 288 -8.88 5.98 -32.03
CA ASP A 288 -10.21 6.42 -32.46
C ASP A 288 -11.06 6.94 -31.29
N ARG A 289 -10.58 6.79 -30.05
CA ARG A 289 -11.20 7.38 -28.86
C ARG A 289 -10.48 8.68 -28.52
N PRO A 290 -11.19 9.81 -28.38
CA PRO A 290 -10.56 11.07 -28.02
C PRO A 290 -9.96 11.01 -26.60
N MET A 291 -8.86 11.73 -26.41
CA MET A 291 -8.28 11.94 -25.08
C MET A 291 -9.26 12.71 -24.18
N PRO A 292 -9.25 12.44 -22.86
CA PRO A 292 -10.15 13.10 -21.92
C PRO A 292 -9.80 14.60 -21.79
N ALA A 293 -10.83 15.46 -21.88
CA ALA A 293 -10.71 16.89 -21.64
C ALA A 293 -11.24 17.22 -20.23
N ILE A 294 -10.35 17.21 -19.24
CA ILE A 294 -10.70 17.31 -17.82
C ILE A 294 -10.15 18.62 -17.24
N ALA A 295 -10.99 19.35 -16.49
CA ALA A 295 -10.53 20.47 -15.69
C ALA A 295 -9.75 19.93 -14.48
N MET A 296 -8.43 20.08 -14.49
CA MET A 296 -7.58 19.62 -13.40
C MET A 296 -7.70 20.53 -12.18
N VAL A 297 -7.45 19.97 -10.99
CA VAL A 297 -7.32 20.77 -9.77
C VAL A 297 -6.17 21.77 -9.94
N HIS A 298 -6.43 23.05 -9.66
CA HIS A 298 -5.38 24.07 -9.71
C HIS A 298 -4.27 23.77 -8.69
N ASP A 299 -3.00 23.90 -9.09
CA ASP A 299 -1.85 23.53 -8.24
C ASP A 299 -1.84 24.21 -6.87
N GLY A 300 -2.32 25.45 -6.79
CA GLY A 300 -2.46 26.22 -5.55
C GLY A 300 -3.56 25.73 -4.59
N LEU A 301 -4.33 24.71 -4.98
CA LEU A 301 -5.40 24.12 -4.18
C LEU A 301 -5.07 22.69 -3.72
N LEU A 302 -3.85 22.20 -3.95
CA LEU A 302 -3.46 20.82 -3.63
C LEU A 302 -3.16 20.58 -2.15
N ASP A 303 -2.98 21.63 -1.34
CA ASP A 303 -2.52 21.47 0.05
C ASP A 303 -3.46 20.61 0.91
N GLY A 304 -4.78 20.70 0.68
CA GLY A 304 -5.73 19.81 1.35
C GLY A 304 -5.54 18.34 0.98
N LEU A 305 -5.29 18.04 -0.30
CA LEU A 305 -4.99 16.68 -0.77
C LEU A 305 -3.64 16.19 -0.25
N PHE A 306 -2.65 17.08 -0.13
CA PHE A 306 -1.35 16.78 0.46
C PHE A 306 -1.44 16.43 1.94
N GLN A 307 -2.21 17.20 2.71
CA GLN A 307 -2.50 16.86 4.10
C GLN A 307 -3.21 15.51 4.18
N ALA A 308 -4.24 15.30 3.35
CA ALA A 308 -5.00 14.06 3.31
C ALA A 308 -4.11 12.84 3.07
N ALA A 309 -3.19 12.91 2.10
CA ALA A 309 -2.25 11.83 1.83
C ALA A 309 -1.29 11.55 2.99
N ALA A 310 -0.83 12.58 3.71
CA ALA A 310 0.02 12.39 4.89
C ALA A 310 -0.76 11.74 6.04
N ASP A 311 -1.94 12.29 6.36
CA ASP A 311 -2.77 11.85 7.49
C ASP A 311 -3.35 10.44 7.25
N SER A 312 -3.79 10.13 6.02
CA SER A 312 -4.25 8.78 5.66
C SER A 312 -3.11 7.76 5.66
N THR A 313 -1.90 8.16 5.27
CA THR A 313 -0.74 7.26 5.31
C THR A 313 -0.35 6.89 6.72
N GLU A 314 -0.24 7.88 7.61
CA GLU A 314 0.04 7.65 9.02
C GLU A 314 -1.06 6.76 9.65
N GLN A 315 -2.34 7.08 9.45
CA GLN A 315 -3.45 6.24 9.95
C GLN A 315 -3.42 4.81 9.39
N ALA A 316 -3.09 4.63 8.10
CA ALA A 316 -3.01 3.32 7.47
C ALA A 316 -1.90 2.46 8.11
N ILE A 317 -0.75 3.05 8.45
CA ILE A 317 0.32 2.36 9.18
C ILE A 317 -0.14 1.96 10.58
N LEU A 318 -0.83 2.85 11.30
CA LEU A 318 -1.42 2.51 12.61
C LEU A 318 -2.39 1.33 12.47
N HIS A 319 -3.24 1.32 11.45
CA HIS A 319 -4.15 0.20 11.19
C HIS A 319 -3.43 -1.09 10.84
N ALA A 320 -2.33 -1.03 10.09
CA ALA A 320 -1.52 -2.21 9.77
C ALA A 320 -0.99 -2.89 11.03
N LEU A 321 -0.41 -2.11 11.95
CA LEU A 321 0.15 -2.61 13.21
C LEU A 321 -0.95 -3.10 14.16
N TRP A 322 -2.06 -2.37 14.26
CA TRP A 322 -3.11 -2.67 15.24
C TRP A 322 -3.97 -3.88 14.85
N ARG A 323 -4.24 -4.04 13.55
CA ARG A 323 -5.08 -5.13 13.03
C ARG A 323 -4.27 -6.40 12.75
N ALA A 324 -2.95 -6.34 12.88
CA ALA A 324 -2.08 -7.50 12.75
C ALA A 324 -2.31 -8.51 13.87
N THR A 325 -2.18 -9.80 13.56
CA THR A 325 -2.24 -10.92 14.50
C THR A 325 -0.87 -11.56 14.58
N ALA A 326 -0.44 -12.02 15.75
CA ALA A 326 0.87 -12.62 15.90
C ALA A 326 1.09 -13.79 14.92
N VAL A 327 2.31 -13.92 14.42
CA VAL A 327 2.70 -14.99 13.48
C VAL A 327 3.99 -15.62 13.95
N THR A 328 3.99 -16.96 14.00
CA THR A 328 5.20 -17.77 14.08
C THR A 328 5.44 -18.38 12.70
N GLY A 329 6.65 -18.20 12.18
CA GLY A 329 7.04 -18.63 10.85
C GLY A 329 8.22 -19.60 10.85
N ARG A 330 9.04 -19.54 9.80
CA ARG A 330 10.21 -20.40 9.65
C ARG A 330 11.14 -20.36 10.86
N ASP A 331 11.78 -21.48 11.15
CA ASP A 331 12.74 -21.65 12.26
C ASP A 331 12.19 -21.25 13.64
N GLY A 332 10.87 -21.19 13.81
CA GLY A 332 10.23 -20.73 15.05
C GLY A 332 10.31 -19.22 15.27
N ASN A 333 10.72 -18.43 14.26
CA ASN A 333 10.74 -16.97 14.35
C ASN A 333 9.33 -16.45 14.62
N HIS A 334 9.22 -15.50 15.55
CA HIS A 334 7.93 -15.01 16.02
C HIS A 334 7.87 -13.48 16.00
N ARG A 335 6.70 -12.94 15.63
CA ARG A 335 6.35 -11.53 15.79
C ARG A 335 5.03 -11.41 16.53
N ALA A 336 5.09 -10.80 17.72
CA ALA A 336 3.91 -10.47 18.52
C ALA A 336 3.07 -9.39 17.83
N ALA A 337 1.77 -9.40 18.09
CA ALA A 337 0.90 -8.30 17.68
C ALA A 337 1.07 -7.09 18.61
N LEU A 338 0.90 -5.88 18.07
CA LEU A 338 0.95 -4.67 18.90
C LEU A 338 -0.09 -4.69 20.02
N SER A 339 -1.29 -5.20 19.73
CA SER A 339 -2.41 -5.31 20.67
C SER A 339 -2.17 -6.24 21.86
N GLU A 340 -1.22 -7.18 21.74
CA GLU A 340 -0.80 -8.07 22.83
C GLU A 340 0.10 -7.35 23.84
N LEU A 341 0.85 -6.34 23.38
CA LEU A 341 1.81 -5.60 24.20
C LEU A 341 1.27 -4.24 24.69
N LEU A 342 0.34 -3.65 23.94
CA LEU A 342 -0.35 -2.42 24.28
C LEU A 342 -1.85 -2.62 24.11
N PRO A 343 -2.59 -2.96 25.19
CA PRO A 343 -4.03 -3.08 25.10
C PRO A 343 -4.66 -1.72 24.74
N PRO A 344 -5.83 -1.69 24.07
CA PRO A 344 -6.47 -0.45 23.63
C PRO A 344 -6.70 0.58 24.75
N SER A 345 -6.92 0.11 25.98
CA SER A 345 -7.03 0.97 27.16
C SER A 345 -5.80 1.86 27.38
N SER A 346 -4.61 1.38 26.99
CA SER A 346 -3.34 2.12 27.09
C SER A 346 -3.20 3.22 26.04
N LEU A 347 -4.03 3.21 24.99
CA LEU A 347 -4.08 4.26 23.97
C LEU A 347 -4.98 5.43 24.39
N SER A 348 -5.96 5.23 25.27
CA SER A 348 -6.84 6.31 25.74
C SER A 348 -6.12 7.38 26.59
N SER A 349 -4.89 7.09 27.01
CA SER A 349 -3.97 8.01 27.69
C SER A 349 -2.90 8.62 26.78
N LEU A 350 -2.92 8.30 25.48
CA LEU A 350 -2.09 8.90 24.44
C LEU A 350 -2.95 9.95 23.72
#